data_AF-A0AAN5HXP2-F1
#
_entry.id   AF-A0AAN5HXP2-F1
#
_cell.length_a   1.000
_cell.length_b   1.000
_cell.length_c   1.000
_cell.angle_alpha   90.00
_cell.angle_beta   90.00
_cell.angle_gamma   90.00
#
_symmetry.space_group_name_H-M   'P 1'
#
loop_
_entity.id
_entity.type
_entity.pdbx_description
1 polymer ?
#
loop_
_entity_poly.entity_id
_entity_poly.type
_entity_poly.pdbx_seq_one_letter_code
_entity_poly.pdbx_strand_id
1 'polypeptide(L)'
;IWCSVYPTTLMFTRKLSDDIYLPAKYSIVLGLGDMLTGFVIGAVCKRVHNFSKLPTLTIGCISFSTAMTLVLLSTPTWSTTTPNDDGTLLIEPNFYLPLLIAFLFGIGDNCVNTSRTVICALILHEKRAQVFSISKFHQSLIGAVVMFLSPFFSVYVYFALMLGLGISSCELVFFYEANLEINKKVVSDFEKKVLRMRESRYDLLCAILLGLGQLCMFLGYDTQLTIVEPVVHSVHDRSPWRIDAHGGYYGLASCCIISTLANLAAPWALGILGSKYALLLGSSLFTLHIATFLYVHWIPYYLTSALLGFGYALFYTGHAAYTTEHSTKRTIERNSAVTWSLATVCMTIGGLVLLFTIKPPSEEEVALLMKNTTNVEHRSYRVYSDSEIRLMYGAFLAVAVCSNLIFAFIPTRAVNDSIAKVEDSRNGIAFGTNIKRTFSTMPEKYMIQLVPLFGYIGMAGCIWCSVYPTTLMFTKELSGYIYLPAYYSIGFGLSDMLMGFLIGAVCKRVRNFSKLPTLTIGCVSFTLAMILVLLSTPSWATMMPTDEETLVIEPNFYLPLLIAVLFGIGDNCVNTSRTVICALILHEKRAQVFSISKFHQ
;
A
#
# COMPACT_ATOMS: atom_id res chain seq x y z
N ILE A 1 -17.61 -14.42 17.99
CA ILE A 1 -18.03 -15.83 17.82
C ILE A 1 -17.29 -16.45 16.64
N TRP A 2 -17.44 -15.94 15.42
CA TRP A 2 -16.80 -16.50 14.22
C TRP A 2 -15.27 -16.33 14.12
N CYS A 3 -14.67 -15.32 14.77
CA CYS A 3 -13.19 -15.13 14.75
C CYS A 3 -12.42 -15.94 15.80
N SER A 4 -13.10 -16.56 16.77
CA SER A 4 -12.41 -17.21 17.90
C SER A 4 -13.10 -18.52 18.30
N VAL A 5 -14.37 -18.46 18.69
CA VAL A 5 -15.12 -19.64 19.17
C VAL A 5 -15.27 -20.71 18.10
N TYR A 6 -15.65 -20.35 16.86
CA TYR A 6 -15.81 -21.36 15.81
C TYR A 6 -14.47 -21.96 15.33
N PRO A 7 -13.38 -21.19 15.11
CA PRO A 7 -12.05 -21.76 14.88
C PRO A 7 -11.61 -22.78 15.94
N THR A 8 -11.93 -22.57 17.22
CA THR A 8 -11.68 -23.56 18.29
C THR A 8 -12.38 -24.89 17.99
N THR A 9 -13.61 -24.86 17.50
CA THR A 9 -14.35 -26.08 17.13
C THR A 9 -13.69 -26.87 16.00
N LEU A 10 -12.97 -26.20 15.09
CA LEU A 10 -12.26 -26.87 14.00
C LEU A 10 -11.09 -27.71 14.53
N MET A 11 -10.42 -27.24 15.58
CA MET A 11 -9.33 -27.96 16.24
C MET A 11 -9.85 -29.04 17.20
N PHE A 12 -10.98 -28.77 17.87
CA PHE A 12 -11.54 -29.65 18.90
C PHE A 12 -12.49 -30.71 18.35
N THR A 13 -12.83 -30.68 17.06
CA THR A 13 -13.59 -31.75 16.41
C THR A 13 -12.63 -32.78 15.83
N ARG A 14 -12.64 -34.02 16.33
CA ARG A 14 -11.67 -35.06 15.95
C ARG A 14 -11.49 -35.25 14.45
N LYS A 15 -12.62 -35.36 13.72
CA LYS A 15 -12.65 -35.52 12.26
C LYS A 15 -12.01 -34.37 11.47
N LEU A 16 -11.84 -33.19 12.07
CA LEU A 16 -11.22 -32.01 11.44
C LEU A 16 -9.81 -31.71 12.00
N SER A 17 -9.47 -32.30 13.15
CA SER A 17 -8.24 -32.02 13.91
C SER A 17 -6.94 -32.41 13.19
N ASP A 18 -7.02 -33.29 12.17
CA ASP A 18 -5.85 -33.75 11.42
C ASP A 18 -5.26 -32.66 10.50
N ASP A 19 -6.07 -31.68 10.04
CA ASP A 19 -5.57 -30.53 9.28
C ASP A 19 -5.31 -29.33 10.21
N ILE A 20 -4.09 -29.26 10.73
CA ILE A 20 -3.61 -28.20 11.63
C ILE A 20 -3.73 -26.80 10.99
N TYR A 21 -3.75 -26.70 9.66
CA TYR A 21 -3.85 -25.44 8.94
C TYR A 21 -5.30 -25.01 8.65
N LEU A 22 -6.29 -25.83 8.97
CA LEU A 22 -7.70 -25.54 8.69
C LEU A 22 -8.19 -24.22 9.32
N PRO A 23 -7.84 -23.84 10.57
CA PRO A 23 -8.19 -22.53 11.12
C PRO A 23 -7.58 -21.34 10.36
N ALA A 24 -6.37 -21.51 9.81
CA ALA A 24 -5.71 -20.48 9.01
C ALA A 24 -6.40 -20.33 7.65
N LYS A 25 -6.72 -21.45 6.98
CA LYS A 25 -7.50 -21.47 5.73
C LYS A 25 -8.89 -20.85 5.92
N TYR A 26 -9.57 -21.20 7.01
CA TYR A 26 -10.84 -20.59 7.43
C TYR A 26 -10.71 -19.06 7.54
N SER A 27 -9.67 -18.57 8.21
CA SER A 27 -9.46 -17.13 8.41
C SER A 27 -9.23 -16.38 7.09
N ILE A 28 -8.50 -16.99 6.15
CA ILE A 28 -8.30 -16.44 4.79
C ILE A 28 -9.64 -16.35 4.06
N VAL A 29 -10.43 -17.43 4.05
CA VAL A 29 -11.72 -17.46 3.34
C VAL A 29 -12.74 -16.51 3.97
N LEU A 30 -12.72 -16.36 5.29
CA LEU A 30 -13.52 -15.37 6.00
C LEU A 30 -13.18 -13.94 5.55
N GLY A 31 -11.89 -13.62 5.47
CA GLY A 31 -11.41 -12.32 4.96
C GLY A 31 -11.78 -12.09 3.48
N LEU A 32 -11.73 -13.13 2.65
CA LEU A 32 -12.17 -13.06 1.25
C LEU A 32 -13.67 -12.76 1.13
N GLY A 33 -14.50 -13.43 1.94
CA GLY A 33 -15.95 -13.19 1.98
C GLY A 33 -16.28 -11.75 2.40
N ASP A 34 -15.60 -11.25 3.42
CA ASP A 34 -15.72 -9.87 3.89
C ASP A 34 -15.34 -8.85 2.78
N MET A 35 -14.16 -9.04 2.18
CA MET A 35 -13.65 -8.17 1.11
C MET A 35 -14.58 -8.13 -0.12
N LEU A 36 -14.99 -9.29 -0.64
CA LEU A 36 -15.86 -9.39 -1.82
C LEU A 36 -17.23 -8.75 -1.57
N THR A 37 -17.79 -8.97 -0.39
CA THR A 37 -19.08 -8.36 0.00
C THR A 37 -18.98 -6.84 0.07
N GLY A 38 -17.88 -6.30 0.61
CA GLY A 38 -17.62 -4.87 0.60
C GLY A 38 -17.60 -4.26 -0.81
N PHE A 39 -16.97 -4.94 -1.77
CA PHE A 39 -16.99 -4.52 -3.18
C PHE A 39 -18.40 -4.56 -3.78
N VAL A 40 -19.15 -5.64 -3.54
CA VAL A 40 -20.54 -5.80 -4.03
C VAL A 40 -21.45 -4.71 -3.46
N ILE A 41 -21.43 -4.48 -2.14
CA ILE A 41 -22.22 -3.40 -1.51
C ILE A 41 -21.81 -2.05 -2.10
N GLY A 42 -20.51 -1.80 -2.26
CA GLY A 42 -19.98 -0.57 -2.87
C GLY A 42 -20.45 -0.33 -4.31
N ALA A 43 -20.63 -1.39 -5.09
CA ALA A 43 -21.16 -1.32 -6.45
C ALA A 43 -22.69 -1.17 -6.48
N VAL A 44 -23.43 -1.97 -5.71
CA VAL A 44 -24.90 -2.02 -5.72
C VAL A 44 -25.51 -0.77 -5.06
N CYS A 45 -24.88 -0.22 -4.01
CA CYS A 45 -25.37 1.01 -3.36
C CYS A 45 -25.35 2.25 -4.26
N LYS A 46 -24.66 2.19 -5.42
CA LYS A 46 -24.71 3.24 -6.45
C LYS A 46 -25.97 3.16 -7.32
N ARG A 47 -26.57 1.97 -7.42
CA ARG A 47 -27.72 1.68 -8.31
C ARG A 47 -29.03 1.53 -7.54
N VAL A 48 -28.98 1.04 -6.30
CA VAL A 48 -30.16 0.79 -5.47
C VAL A 48 -30.16 1.77 -4.29
N HIS A 49 -31.19 2.62 -4.22
CA HIS A 49 -31.37 3.56 -3.13
C HIS A 49 -31.56 2.82 -1.79
N ASN A 50 -31.00 3.36 -0.70
CA ASN A 50 -31.03 2.76 0.64
C ASN A 50 -30.43 1.34 0.77
N PHE A 51 -29.74 0.81 -0.26
CA PHE A 51 -29.23 -0.57 -0.21
C PHE A 51 -28.36 -0.83 1.03
N SER A 52 -27.44 0.10 1.36
CA SER A 52 -26.53 0.00 2.52
C SER A 52 -27.18 0.19 3.90
N LYS A 53 -28.51 0.10 4.01
CA LYS A 53 -29.27 0.20 5.27
C LYS A 53 -29.91 -1.15 5.59
N LEU A 54 -31.24 -1.21 5.57
CA LEU A 54 -32.02 -2.40 5.85
C LEU A 54 -31.74 -3.56 4.87
N PRO A 55 -31.69 -3.40 3.54
CA PRO A 55 -31.45 -4.53 2.63
C PRO A 55 -30.09 -5.21 2.90
N THR A 56 -29.03 -4.42 3.08
CA THR A 56 -27.71 -4.95 3.44
C THR A 56 -27.72 -5.61 4.83
N LEU A 57 -28.43 -5.03 5.80
CA LEU A 57 -28.55 -5.61 7.14
C LEU A 57 -29.26 -6.96 7.09
N THR A 58 -30.36 -7.07 6.33
CA THR A 58 -31.12 -8.30 6.13
C THR A 58 -30.26 -9.39 5.48
N ILE A 59 -29.48 -9.05 4.43
CA ILE A 59 -28.51 -9.99 3.83
C ILE A 59 -27.51 -10.48 4.88
N GLY A 60 -26.99 -9.57 5.72
CA GLY A 60 -26.05 -9.93 6.78
C GLY A 60 -26.66 -10.89 7.81
N CYS A 61 -27.89 -10.61 8.26
CA CYS A 61 -28.61 -11.46 9.21
C CYS A 61 -28.96 -12.83 8.62
N ILE A 62 -29.37 -12.90 7.35
CA ILE A 62 -29.61 -14.18 6.65
C ILE A 62 -28.31 -14.97 6.54
N SER A 63 -27.21 -14.33 6.18
CA SER A 63 -25.90 -14.98 6.06
C SER A 63 -25.42 -15.53 7.40
N PHE A 64 -25.51 -14.72 8.48
CA PHE A 64 -25.18 -15.17 9.83
C PHE A 64 -26.07 -16.32 10.31
N SER A 65 -27.38 -16.26 10.04
CA SER A 65 -28.32 -17.32 10.43
C SER A 65 -28.04 -18.62 9.68
N THR A 66 -27.75 -18.52 8.38
CA THR A 66 -27.39 -19.67 7.53
C THR A 66 -26.08 -20.28 8.01
N ALA A 67 -25.05 -19.47 8.24
CA ALA A 67 -23.76 -19.92 8.75
C ALA A 67 -23.92 -20.62 10.12
N MET A 68 -24.63 -20.01 11.06
CA MET A 68 -24.86 -20.60 12.39
C MET A 68 -25.71 -21.88 12.33
N THR A 69 -26.64 -21.99 11.38
CA THR A 69 -27.39 -23.23 11.14
C THR A 69 -26.45 -24.33 10.65
N LEU A 70 -25.56 -24.03 9.71
CA LEU A 70 -24.57 -25.01 9.25
C LEU A 70 -23.63 -25.43 10.39
N VAL A 71 -23.17 -24.49 11.22
CA VAL A 71 -22.37 -24.79 12.42
C VAL A 71 -23.13 -25.73 13.37
N LEU A 72 -24.41 -25.46 13.63
CA LEU A 72 -25.24 -26.32 14.48
C LEU A 72 -25.37 -27.74 13.93
N LEU A 73 -25.55 -27.88 12.61
CA LEU A 73 -25.74 -29.16 11.95
C LEU A 73 -24.45 -29.98 11.84
N SER A 74 -23.28 -29.31 11.80
CA SER A 74 -21.99 -29.92 11.46
C SER A 74 -20.94 -29.93 12.57
N THR A 75 -21.24 -29.41 13.75
CA THR A 75 -20.27 -29.30 14.85
C THR A 75 -20.79 -29.99 16.11
N PRO A 76 -19.98 -30.85 16.77
CA PRO A 76 -20.41 -31.47 18.03
C PRO A 76 -20.68 -30.44 19.13
N THR A 77 -21.60 -30.77 20.02
CA THR A 77 -22.21 -29.86 21.01
C THR A 77 -21.22 -29.03 21.82
N TRP A 78 -20.14 -29.68 22.27
CA TRP A 78 -19.16 -29.12 23.22
C TRP A 78 -17.78 -28.85 22.60
N SER A 79 -17.65 -28.95 21.28
CA SER A 79 -16.38 -28.65 20.58
C SER A 79 -15.95 -27.18 20.71
N THR A 80 -16.77 -26.30 21.28
CA THR A 80 -16.41 -24.91 21.58
C THR A 80 -15.42 -24.77 22.73
N THR A 81 -15.38 -25.76 23.64
CA THR A 81 -14.64 -25.67 24.91
C THR A 81 -13.77 -26.88 25.20
N THR A 82 -14.12 -28.06 24.67
CA THR A 82 -13.38 -29.30 24.90
C THR A 82 -13.20 -30.10 23.61
N PRO A 83 -12.03 -30.75 23.40
CA PRO A 83 -11.87 -31.75 22.35
C PRO A 83 -12.95 -32.83 22.46
N ASN A 84 -13.58 -33.16 21.34
CA ASN A 84 -14.72 -34.05 21.30
C ASN A 84 -14.72 -34.93 20.04
N ASP A 85 -15.09 -36.20 20.24
CA ASP A 85 -15.24 -37.25 19.23
C ASP A 85 -16.72 -37.60 19.00
N ASP A 86 -17.66 -36.91 19.65
CA ASP A 86 -19.10 -37.08 19.51
C ASP A 86 -19.57 -36.85 18.07
N GLY A 87 -20.68 -37.52 17.71
CA GLY A 87 -21.36 -37.33 16.43
C GLY A 87 -21.93 -35.92 16.25
N THR A 88 -22.12 -35.51 14.99
CA THR A 88 -22.80 -34.26 14.64
C THR A 88 -24.31 -34.46 14.52
N LEU A 89 -25.08 -33.37 14.54
CA LEU A 89 -26.54 -33.45 14.51
C LEU A 89 -27.07 -34.07 13.21
N LEU A 90 -26.53 -33.65 12.05
CA LEU A 90 -27.11 -34.03 10.76
C LEU A 90 -26.11 -34.08 9.60
N ILE A 91 -25.09 -33.21 9.61
CA ILE A 91 -24.11 -33.11 8.52
C ILE A 91 -22.75 -33.58 9.05
N GLU A 92 -22.13 -34.55 8.39
CA GLU A 92 -20.77 -34.93 8.75
C GLU A 92 -19.78 -33.82 8.37
N PRO A 93 -18.85 -33.47 9.28
CA PRO A 93 -17.89 -32.42 9.03
C PRO A 93 -16.89 -32.88 7.98
N ASN A 94 -16.70 -32.05 6.95
CA ASN A 94 -15.70 -32.27 5.89
C ASN A 94 -14.85 -31.00 5.72
N PHE A 95 -13.78 -31.09 4.93
CA PHE A 95 -12.84 -29.99 4.72
C PHE A 95 -13.48 -28.72 4.12
N TYR A 96 -14.43 -28.86 3.20
CA TYR A 96 -15.00 -27.74 2.46
C TYR A 96 -16.07 -26.95 3.24
N LEU A 97 -16.77 -27.62 4.15
CA LEU A 97 -17.89 -27.04 4.89
C LEU A 97 -17.47 -25.88 5.82
N PRO A 98 -16.39 -25.98 6.62
CA PRO A 98 -15.84 -24.85 7.37
C PRO A 98 -15.48 -23.65 6.48
N LEU A 99 -14.98 -23.89 5.26
CA LEU A 99 -14.63 -22.80 4.33
C LEU A 99 -15.89 -22.08 3.81
N LEU A 100 -16.95 -22.82 3.49
CA LEU A 100 -18.25 -22.23 3.15
C LEU A 100 -18.83 -21.41 4.31
N ILE A 101 -18.77 -21.95 5.53
CA ILE A 101 -19.20 -21.26 6.75
C ILE A 101 -18.38 -19.98 6.96
N ALA A 102 -17.05 -20.03 6.75
CA ALA A 102 -16.16 -18.88 6.81
C ALA A 102 -16.60 -17.77 5.85
N PHE A 103 -16.89 -18.16 4.60
CA PHE A 103 -17.32 -17.23 3.56
C PHE A 103 -18.65 -16.54 3.93
N LEU A 104 -19.63 -17.31 4.42
CA LEU A 104 -20.91 -16.77 4.89
C LEU A 104 -20.77 -15.86 6.11
N PHE A 105 -19.87 -16.18 7.04
CA PHE A 105 -19.55 -15.27 8.15
C PHE A 105 -18.89 -13.98 7.68
N GLY A 106 -18.01 -14.04 6.69
CA GLY A 106 -17.42 -12.86 6.05
C GLY A 106 -18.48 -11.95 5.41
N ILE A 107 -19.41 -12.54 4.64
CA ILE A 107 -20.55 -11.79 4.08
C ILE A 107 -21.38 -11.14 5.20
N GLY A 108 -21.70 -11.92 6.23
CA GLY A 108 -22.49 -11.47 7.38
C GLY A 108 -21.87 -10.26 8.08
N ASP A 109 -20.58 -10.36 8.41
CA ASP A 109 -19.86 -9.33 9.18
C ASP A 109 -19.75 -8.03 8.39
N ASN A 110 -19.41 -8.09 7.10
CA ASN A 110 -19.34 -6.90 6.26
C ASN A 110 -20.68 -6.17 6.21
N CYS A 111 -21.74 -6.92 5.90
CA CYS A 111 -23.08 -6.40 5.77
C CYS A 111 -23.54 -5.66 7.04
N VAL A 112 -23.43 -6.32 8.21
CA VAL A 112 -23.87 -5.75 9.48
C VAL A 112 -23.01 -4.53 9.87
N ASN A 113 -21.68 -4.59 9.71
CA ASN A 113 -20.80 -3.47 10.05
C ASN A 113 -21.01 -2.26 9.13
N THR A 114 -21.22 -2.50 7.84
CA THR A 114 -21.52 -1.45 6.85
C THR A 114 -22.85 -0.79 7.16
N SER A 115 -23.91 -1.58 7.37
CA SER A 115 -25.23 -1.06 7.74
C SER A 115 -25.19 -0.27 9.05
N ARG A 116 -24.51 -0.77 10.09
CA ARG A 116 -24.34 0.00 11.35
C ARG A 116 -23.70 1.35 11.11
N THR A 117 -22.60 1.38 10.34
CA THR A 117 -21.86 2.64 10.08
C THR A 117 -22.76 3.67 9.39
N VAL A 118 -23.54 3.22 8.40
CA VAL A 118 -24.49 4.07 7.68
C VAL A 118 -25.62 4.53 8.61
N ILE A 119 -26.23 3.62 9.37
CA ILE A 119 -27.34 3.92 10.30
C ILE A 119 -26.86 4.93 11.37
N CYS A 120 -25.72 4.71 12.02
CA CYS A 120 -25.17 5.63 13.02
C CYS A 120 -24.90 7.04 12.46
N ALA A 121 -24.50 7.14 11.19
CA ALA A 121 -24.28 8.44 10.54
C ALA A 121 -25.59 9.20 10.22
N LEU A 122 -26.72 8.48 10.17
CA LEU A 122 -28.03 9.01 9.80
C LEU A 122 -28.91 9.38 11.01
N ILE A 123 -28.82 8.63 12.12
CA ILE A 123 -29.72 8.82 13.28
C ILE A 123 -29.52 10.18 13.96
N LEU A 124 -28.28 10.57 14.30
CA LEU A 124 -27.99 11.90 14.88
C LEU A 124 -26.89 12.58 14.07
N HIS A 125 -27.31 13.37 13.08
CA HIS A 125 -26.40 14.00 12.15
C HIS A 125 -25.41 14.99 12.79
N GLU A 126 -25.73 15.58 13.94
CA GLU A 126 -24.84 16.50 14.67
C GLU A 126 -23.88 15.77 15.60
N LYS A 127 -24.27 14.58 16.07
CA LYS A 127 -23.51 13.79 17.05
C LYS A 127 -22.98 12.47 16.47
N ARG A 128 -22.65 12.45 15.17
CA ARG A 128 -22.29 11.21 14.44
C ARG A 128 -21.11 10.46 15.07
N ALA A 129 -20.08 11.20 15.49
CA ALA A 129 -18.90 10.63 16.12
C ALA A 129 -19.25 10.00 17.49
N GLN A 130 -20.09 10.67 18.28
CA GLN A 130 -20.57 10.18 19.57
C GLN A 130 -21.45 8.94 19.38
N VAL A 131 -22.37 8.93 18.42
CA VAL A 131 -23.22 7.76 18.11
C VAL A 131 -22.38 6.56 17.66
N PHE A 132 -21.40 6.79 16.78
CA PHE A 132 -20.52 5.71 16.34
C PHE A 132 -19.69 5.16 17.52
N SER A 133 -19.16 6.04 18.38
CA SER A 133 -18.45 5.66 19.60
C SER A 133 -19.31 4.82 20.54
N ILE A 134 -20.55 5.25 20.81
CA ILE A 134 -21.52 4.51 21.64
C ILE A 134 -21.84 3.14 21.04
N SER A 135 -21.98 3.04 19.71
CA SER A 135 -22.22 1.76 19.05
C SER A 135 -21.06 0.78 19.23
N LYS A 136 -19.82 1.28 19.18
CA LYS A 136 -18.60 0.49 19.41
C LYS A 136 -18.45 0.08 20.87
N PHE A 137 -18.80 0.97 21.80
CA PHE A 137 -18.85 0.65 23.22
C PHE A 137 -19.78 -0.54 23.50
N HIS A 138 -21.01 -0.52 22.99
CA HIS A 138 -21.97 -1.62 23.19
C HIS A 138 -21.51 -2.92 22.49
N GLN A 139 -20.95 -2.82 21.28
CA GLN A 139 -20.36 -3.99 20.59
C GLN A 139 -19.29 -4.67 21.47
N SER A 140 -18.35 -3.88 22.00
CA SER A 140 -17.26 -4.40 22.82
C SER A 140 -17.74 -4.92 24.17
N LEU A 141 -18.71 -4.25 24.80
CA LEU A 141 -19.28 -4.66 26.08
C LEU A 141 -19.99 -6.02 25.96
N ILE A 142 -20.89 -6.18 24.99
CA ILE A 142 -21.58 -7.45 24.75
C ILE A 142 -20.57 -8.53 24.35
N GLY A 143 -19.59 -8.19 23.50
CA GLY A 143 -18.49 -9.09 23.16
C GLY A 143 -17.75 -9.59 24.40
N ALA A 144 -17.40 -8.71 25.34
CA ALA A 144 -16.73 -9.08 26.57
C ALA A 144 -17.57 -10.02 27.45
N VAL A 145 -18.87 -9.73 27.61
CA VAL A 145 -19.80 -10.60 28.36
C VAL A 145 -19.88 -11.99 27.73
N VAL A 146 -20.04 -12.07 26.41
CA VAL A 146 -20.13 -13.35 25.70
C VAL A 146 -18.81 -14.13 25.77
N MET A 147 -17.66 -13.46 25.69
CA MET A 147 -16.36 -14.13 25.85
C MET A 147 -16.14 -14.64 27.27
N PHE A 148 -16.58 -13.89 28.30
CA PHE A 148 -16.48 -14.34 29.70
C PHE A 148 -17.35 -15.56 29.99
N LEU A 149 -18.56 -15.61 29.41
CA LEU A 149 -19.48 -16.74 29.56
C LEU A 149 -19.18 -17.90 28.61
N SER A 150 -18.24 -17.72 27.67
CA SER A 150 -17.90 -18.69 26.63
C SER A 150 -17.61 -20.11 27.13
N PRO A 151 -16.91 -20.32 28.27
CA PRO A 151 -16.66 -21.67 28.78
C PRO A 151 -17.92 -22.45 29.16
N PHE A 152 -19.04 -21.76 29.40
CA PHE A 152 -20.32 -22.36 29.79
C PHE A 152 -21.28 -22.54 28.61
N PHE A 153 -20.90 -22.08 27.41
CA PHE A 153 -21.78 -22.08 26.24
C PHE A 153 -21.45 -23.22 25.29
N SER A 154 -22.46 -24.06 25.03
CA SER A 154 -22.45 -25.02 23.94
C SER A 154 -22.78 -24.35 22.60
N VAL A 155 -22.56 -25.06 21.49
CA VAL A 155 -22.90 -24.58 20.13
C VAL A 155 -24.37 -24.15 20.04
N TYR A 156 -25.29 -24.84 20.73
CA TYR A 156 -26.72 -24.48 20.77
C TYR A 156 -26.98 -23.11 21.38
N VAL A 157 -26.25 -22.75 22.43
CA VAL A 157 -26.40 -21.45 23.10
C VAL A 157 -25.95 -20.33 22.17
N TYR A 158 -24.83 -20.51 21.46
CA TYR A 158 -24.38 -19.54 20.46
C TYR A 158 -25.36 -19.41 19.29
N PHE A 159 -25.93 -20.52 18.83
CA PHE A 159 -26.96 -20.50 17.79
C PHE A 159 -28.20 -19.71 18.22
N ALA A 160 -28.74 -20.02 19.40
CA ALA A 160 -29.91 -19.33 19.95
C ALA A 160 -29.66 -17.84 20.17
N LEU A 161 -28.50 -17.46 20.71
CA LEU A 161 -28.11 -16.05 20.91
C LEU A 161 -28.02 -15.30 19.58
N MET A 162 -27.35 -15.87 18.57
CA MET A 162 -27.18 -15.22 17.27
C MET A 162 -28.50 -15.07 16.50
N LEU A 163 -29.37 -16.09 16.53
CA LEU A 163 -30.70 -16.00 15.91
C LEU A 163 -31.61 -15.02 16.63
N GLY A 164 -31.72 -15.13 17.96
CA GLY A 164 -32.60 -14.27 18.75
C GLY A 164 -32.21 -12.80 18.67
N LEU A 165 -30.92 -12.49 18.83
CA LEU A 165 -30.42 -11.13 18.71
C LEU A 165 -30.45 -10.62 17.26
N GLY A 166 -30.23 -11.49 16.28
CA GLY A 166 -30.28 -11.15 14.86
C GLY A 166 -31.69 -10.75 14.39
N ILE A 167 -32.70 -11.55 14.74
CA ILE A 167 -34.10 -11.31 14.38
C ILE A 167 -34.61 -10.03 15.06
N SER A 168 -34.43 -9.91 16.38
CA SER A 168 -34.84 -8.72 17.13
C SER A 168 -34.17 -7.44 16.61
N SER A 169 -32.91 -7.50 16.20
CA SER A 169 -32.21 -6.36 15.59
C SER A 169 -32.83 -5.94 14.25
N CYS A 170 -33.20 -6.90 13.39
CA CYS A 170 -33.87 -6.59 12.12
C CYS A 170 -35.25 -5.97 12.33
N GLU A 171 -36.06 -6.53 13.24
CA GLU A 171 -37.39 -6.02 13.55
C GLU A 171 -37.35 -4.60 14.12
N LEU A 172 -36.44 -4.33 15.07
CA LEU A 172 -36.27 -3.00 15.66
C LEU A 172 -35.82 -1.97 14.63
N VAL A 173 -34.88 -2.33 13.75
CA VAL A 173 -34.41 -1.41 12.70
C VAL A 173 -35.50 -1.17 11.64
N PHE A 174 -36.25 -2.21 11.26
CA PHE A 174 -37.39 -2.08 10.35
C PHE A 174 -38.47 -1.15 10.93
N PHE A 175 -38.85 -1.36 12.20
CA PHE A 175 -39.82 -0.52 12.90
C PHE A 175 -39.33 0.93 13.06
N TYR A 176 -38.04 1.14 13.30
CA TYR A 176 -37.46 2.47 13.43
C TYR A 176 -37.35 3.21 12.09
N GLU A 177 -37.00 2.52 11.00
CA GLU A 177 -37.01 3.11 9.65
C GLU A 177 -38.45 3.45 9.20
N ALA A 178 -39.42 2.59 9.47
CA ALA A 178 -40.83 2.84 9.19
C ALA A 178 -41.36 4.10 9.93
N ASN A 179 -40.93 4.31 11.19
CA ASN A 179 -41.30 5.51 11.96
C ASN A 179 -40.54 6.78 11.54
N LEU A 180 -39.34 6.64 10.97
CA LEU A 180 -38.55 7.78 10.45
C LEU A 180 -39.06 8.30 9.10
N GLU A 181 -39.76 7.49 8.30
CA GLU A 181 -40.38 7.94 7.04
C GLU A 181 -41.62 8.81 7.28
N ILE A 182 -42.33 8.64 8.40
CA ILE A 182 -43.47 9.48 8.80
C ILE A 182 -43.04 10.92 9.15
N ASN A 183 -41.80 11.11 9.61
CA ASN A 183 -41.26 12.42 10.00
C ASN A 183 -40.52 13.17 8.87
N LYS A 184 -40.52 12.67 7.64
CA LYS A 184 -39.84 13.29 6.48
C LYS A 184 -40.78 14.01 5.52
N LYS A 185 -41.78 14.69 6.05
CA LYS A 185 -42.58 15.68 5.29
C LYS A 185 -42.34 17.12 5.76
N VAL A 186 -41.15 17.43 6.24
CA VAL A 186 -40.67 18.82 6.38
C VAL A 186 -39.16 18.83 6.13
N VAL A 187 -38.69 19.89 5.47
CA VAL A 187 -37.29 20.38 5.43
C VAL A 187 -36.53 20.12 4.12
N SER A 188 -36.64 21.13 3.26
CA SER A 188 -35.79 21.44 2.11
C SER A 188 -34.37 21.86 2.51
N ASP A 189 -33.65 20.98 3.21
CA ASP A 189 -32.21 21.13 3.51
C ASP A 189 -31.44 19.79 3.31
N PHE A 190 -32.13 18.75 2.84
CA PHE A 190 -31.58 17.41 2.58
C PHE A 190 -30.77 17.35 1.27
N GLU A 191 -31.17 18.10 0.24
CA GLU A 191 -30.50 18.08 -1.07
C GLU A 191 -29.06 18.60 -1.03
N LYS A 192 -28.77 19.63 -0.22
CA LYS A 192 -27.40 20.14 -0.02
C LYS A 192 -26.49 19.14 0.71
N LYS A 193 -27.05 18.27 1.55
CA LYS A 193 -26.30 17.25 2.32
C LYS A 193 -26.05 15.97 1.52
N VAL A 194 -26.99 15.59 0.66
CA VAL A 194 -26.88 14.43 -0.26
C VAL A 194 -25.86 14.70 -1.36
N LEU A 195 -25.88 15.90 -1.97
CA LEU A 195 -24.86 16.32 -2.94
C LEU A 195 -23.45 16.29 -2.30
N ARG A 196 -23.30 16.78 -1.06
CA ARG A 196 -22.04 16.73 -0.31
C ARG A 196 -21.51 15.30 -0.04
N MET A 197 -22.39 14.33 0.25
CA MET A 197 -21.96 12.94 0.47
C MET A 197 -21.60 12.20 -0.82
N ARG A 198 -22.21 12.56 -1.96
CA ARG A 198 -21.87 12.00 -3.27
C ARG A 198 -20.50 12.50 -3.75
N GLU A 199 -20.21 13.78 -3.54
CA GLU A 199 -18.88 14.37 -3.77
C GLU A 199 -17.80 13.69 -2.90
N SER A 200 -18.08 13.43 -1.63
CA SER A 200 -17.10 12.80 -0.72
C SER A 200 -16.87 11.29 -0.95
N ARG A 201 -17.65 10.65 -1.82
CA ARG A 201 -17.40 9.29 -2.30
C ARG A 201 -16.65 9.31 -3.62
N TYR A 202 -16.96 10.29 -4.46
CA TYR A 202 -16.28 10.50 -5.73
C TYR A 202 -14.83 10.97 -5.51
N ASP A 203 -14.59 11.88 -4.58
CA ASP A 203 -13.24 12.32 -4.21
C ASP A 203 -12.38 11.16 -3.68
N LEU A 204 -12.96 10.27 -2.87
CA LEU A 204 -12.31 9.07 -2.35
C LEU A 204 -12.04 8.06 -3.45
N LEU A 205 -12.97 7.87 -4.40
CA LEU A 205 -12.75 7.02 -5.56
C LEU A 205 -11.58 7.52 -6.40
N CYS A 206 -11.52 8.82 -6.66
CA CYS A 206 -10.41 9.44 -7.41
C CYS A 206 -9.08 9.24 -6.67
N ALA A 207 -9.08 9.39 -5.34
CA ALA A 207 -7.90 9.12 -4.52
C ALA A 207 -7.47 7.63 -4.54
N ILE A 208 -8.42 6.70 -4.47
CA ILE A 208 -8.11 5.26 -4.55
C ILE A 208 -7.56 4.90 -5.94
N LEU A 209 -8.16 5.40 -7.01
CA LEU A 209 -7.66 5.14 -8.38
C LEU A 209 -6.29 5.76 -8.62
N LEU A 210 -6.04 6.97 -8.10
CA LEU A 210 -4.73 7.60 -8.14
C LEU A 210 -3.69 6.76 -7.39
N GLY A 211 -4.02 6.30 -6.18
CA GLY A 211 -3.16 5.45 -5.36
C GLY A 211 -2.90 4.07 -5.96
N LEU A 212 -3.92 3.41 -6.54
CA LEU A 212 -3.76 2.13 -7.24
C LEU A 212 -2.92 2.27 -8.51
N GLY A 213 -3.12 3.35 -9.28
CA GLY A 213 -2.28 3.64 -10.44
C GLY A 213 -0.82 3.88 -10.03
N GLN A 214 -0.59 4.62 -8.96
CA GLN A 214 0.76 4.84 -8.41
C GLN A 214 1.37 3.54 -7.91
N LEU A 215 0.64 2.73 -7.15
CA LEU A 215 1.08 1.42 -6.66
C LEU A 215 1.56 0.56 -7.83
N CYS A 216 0.74 0.41 -8.89
CA CYS A 216 1.09 -0.42 -10.04
C CYS A 216 2.33 0.09 -10.80
N MET A 217 2.52 1.41 -10.89
CA MET A 217 3.68 2.01 -11.55
C MET A 217 4.96 1.86 -10.71
N PHE A 218 4.88 2.19 -9.42
CA PHE A 218 6.04 2.16 -8.51
C PHE A 218 6.43 0.74 -8.10
N LEU A 219 5.53 -0.24 -8.20
CA LEU A 219 5.86 -1.63 -7.90
C LEU A 219 7.05 -2.11 -8.71
N GLY A 220 7.04 -1.90 -10.03
CA GLY A 220 8.17 -2.26 -10.87
C GLY A 220 9.38 -1.36 -10.63
N TYR A 221 9.15 -0.05 -10.51
CA TYR A 221 10.21 0.95 -10.41
C TYR A 221 10.97 0.90 -9.08
N ASP A 222 10.30 0.99 -7.93
CA ASP A 222 10.97 1.00 -6.63
C ASP A 222 11.66 -0.34 -6.37
N THR A 223 11.04 -1.45 -6.79
CA THR A 223 11.62 -2.78 -6.62
C THR A 223 12.83 -2.99 -7.52
N GLN A 224 12.85 -2.44 -8.74
CA GLN A 224 14.07 -2.53 -9.53
C GLN A 224 15.22 -1.72 -8.93
N LEU A 225 14.97 -0.61 -8.23
CA LEU A 225 16.06 0.21 -7.67
C LEU A 225 16.91 -0.60 -6.69
N THR A 226 16.31 -1.57 -5.99
CA THR A 226 17.00 -2.42 -5.01
C THR A 226 17.89 -3.50 -5.64
N ILE A 227 17.75 -3.77 -6.95
CA ILE A 227 18.44 -4.86 -7.64
C ILE A 227 19.10 -4.46 -8.96
N VAL A 228 18.85 -3.25 -9.46
CA VAL A 228 19.22 -2.84 -10.82
C VAL A 228 20.73 -2.90 -11.05
N GLU A 229 21.54 -2.48 -10.09
CA GLU A 229 22.99 -2.48 -10.24
C GLU A 229 23.53 -3.92 -10.34
N PRO A 230 23.21 -4.86 -9.44
CA PRO A 230 23.64 -6.26 -9.60
C PRO A 230 23.07 -6.96 -10.84
N VAL A 231 21.86 -6.59 -11.27
CA VAL A 231 21.28 -7.08 -12.54
C VAL A 231 22.12 -6.61 -13.73
N VAL A 232 22.43 -5.32 -13.80
CA VAL A 232 23.23 -4.73 -14.89
C VAL A 232 24.67 -5.25 -14.87
N HIS A 233 25.28 -5.33 -13.69
CA HIS A 233 26.60 -5.93 -13.50
C HIS A 233 26.65 -7.38 -13.99
N SER A 234 25.61 -8.18 -13.68
CA SER A 234 25.50 -9.56 -14.18
C SER A 234 25.47 -9.64 -15.72
N VAL A 235 24.84 -8.66 -16.38
CA VAL A 235 24.81 -8.59 -17.85
C VAL A 235 26.17 -8.15 -18.40
N HIS A 236 26.83 -7.17 -17.76
CA HIS A 236 28.16 -6.72 -18.11
C HIS A 236 29.18 -7.87 -18.03
N ASP A 237 29.18 -8.64 -16.94
CA ASP A 237 30.09 -9.78 -16.75
C ASP A 237 29.98 -10.84 -17.84
N ARG A 238 28.77 -11.05 -18.39
CA ARG A 238 28.53 -11.97 -19.51
C ARG A 238 28.87 -11.35 -20.85
N SER A 239 28.68 -10.04 -21.00
CA SER A 239 28.78 -9.34 -22.27
C SER A 239 29.14 -7.88 -22.04
N PRO A 240 30.44 -7.55 -21.85
CA PRO A 240 30.87 -6.20 -21.48
C PRO A 240 30.46 -5.11 -22.47
N TRP A 241 30.31 -5.47 -23.74
CA TRP A 241 29.89 -4.57 -24.82
C TRP A 241 28.40 -4.18 -24.78
N ARG A 242 27.57 -4.90 -24.01
CA ARG A 242 26.11 -4.64 -23.97
C ARG A 242 25.74 -3.48 -23.06
N ILE A 243 26.43 -3.33 -21.93
CA ILE A 243 26.15 -2.31 -20.91
C ILE A 243 27.39 -2.11 -20.03
N ASP A 244 27.58 -0.91 -19.49
CA ASP A 244 28.69 -0.57 -18.61
C ASP A 244 28.61 -1.29 -17.25
N ALA A 245 29.76 -1.49 -16.61
CA ALA A 245 29.89 -2.20 -15.33
C ALA A 245 29.02 -1.61 -14.21
N HIS A 246 28.93 -0.27 -14.15
CA HIS A 246 28.10 0.47 -13.19
C HIS A 246 26.86 1.08 -13.82
N GLY A 247 26.31 0.40 -14.83
CA GLY A 247 25.21 0.95 -15.60
C GLY A 247 23.96 1.23 -14.77
N GLY A 248 23.71 0.49 -13.69
CA GLY A 248 22.59 0.74 -12.77
C GLY A 248 22.68 2.11 -12.11
N TYR A 249 23.86 2.45 -11.56
CA TYR A 249 24.09 3.77 -10.97
C TYR A 249 24.07 4.90 -12.01
N TYR A 250 24.69 4.70 -13.18
CA TYR A 250 24.68 5.71 -14.24
C TYR A 250 23.28 5.97 -14.81
N GLY A 251 22.45 4.94 -14.93
CA GLY A 251 21.05 5.07 -15.33
C GLY A 251 20.25 5.88 -14.32
N LEU A 252 20.40 5.59 -13.03
CA LEU A 252 19.76 6.36 -11.95
C LEU A 252 20.24 7.81 -11.93
N ALA A 253 21.54 8.05 -12.09
CA ALA A 253 22.10 9.40 -12.15
C ALA A 253 21.54 10.20 -13.33
N SER A 254 21.44 9.57 -14.51
CA SER A 254 20.81 10.17 -15.70
C SER A 254 19.35 10.57 -15.41
N CYS A 255 18.57 9.66 -14.82
CA CYS A 255 17.18 9.93 -14.42
C CYS A 255 17.08 11.10 -13.44
N CYS A 256 17.94 11.14 -12.41
CA CYS A 256 17.96 12.21 -11.40
C CYS A 256 18.27 13.58 -12.04
N ILE A 257 19.34 13.70 -12.84
CA ILE A 257 19.71 14.97 -13.49
C ILE A 257 18.58 15.48 -14.38
N ILE A 258 18.00 14.61 -15.20
CA ILE A 258 16.91 14.99 -16.09
C ILE A 258 15.65 15.34 -15.30
N SER A 259 15.32 14.61 -14.23
CA SER A 259 14.21 14.91 -13.33
C SER A 259 14.38 16.29 -12.68
N THR A 260 15.57 16.61 -12.16
CA THR A 260 15.88 17.93 -11.60
C THR A 260 15.61 19.03 -12.62
N LEU A 261 16.14 18.93 -13.84
CA LEU A 261 15.91 19.92 -14.89
C LEU A 261 14.44 19.99 -15.33
N ALA A 262 13.79 18.83 -15.49
CA ALA A 262 12.40 18.74 -15.91
C ALA A 262 11.44 19.35 -14.87
N ASN A 263 11.74 19.29 -13.58
CA ASN A 263 10.94 19.91 -12.53
C ASN A 263 10.81 21.43 -12.69
N LEU A 264 11.77 22.12 -13.33
CA LEU A 264 11.66 23.55 -13.65
C LEU A 264 10.52 23.86 -14.64
N ALA A 265 10.31 22.95 -15.59
CA ALA A 265 9.30 23.05 -16.65
C ALA A 265 8.00 22.29 -16.35
N ALA A 266 7.99 21.42 -15.33
CA ALA A 266 6.85 20.56 -15.01
C ALA A 266 5.54 21.34 -14.73
N PRO A 267 5.53 22.49 -14.03
CA PRO A 267 4.31 23.28 -13.87
C PRO A 267 3.74 23.82 -15.19
N TRP A 268 4.62 24.17 -16.14
CA TRP A 268 4.19 24.58 -17.49
C TRP A 268 3.60 23.40 -18.26
N ALA A 269 4.28 22.25 -18.26
CA ALA A 269 3.79 21.05 -18.92
C ALA A 269 2.44 20.60 -18.35
N LEU A 270 2.28 20.68 -17.03
CA LEU A 270 1.01 20.43 -16.34
C LEU A 270 -0.11 21.37 -16.83
N GLY A 271 0.18 22.66 -17.01
CA GLY A 271 -0.81 23.64 -17.50
C GLY A 271 -1.31 23.36 -18.91
N ILE A 272 -0.50 22.70 -19.76
CA ILE A 272 -0.87 22.29 -21.12
C ILE A 272 -1.57 20.93 -21.12
N LEU A 273 -0.98 19.94 -20.45
CA LEU A 273 -1.45 18.55 -20.47
C LEU A 273 -2.67 18.36 -19.57
N GLY A 274 -2.79 19.13 -18.50
CA GLY A 274 -3.68 18.81 -17.39
C GLY A 274 -3.18 17.61 -16.56
N SER A 275 -3.77 17.43 -15.39
CA SER A 275 -3.35 16.45 -14.39
C SER A 275 -3.41 15.00 -14.89
N LYS A 276 -4.49 14.61 -15.57
CA LYS A 276 -4.66 13.25 -16.12
C LYS A 276 -3.59 12.88 -17.14
N TYR A 277 -3.37 13.71 -18.16
CA TYR A 277 -2.42 13.37 -19.21
C TYR A 277 -0.97 13.47 -18.74
N ALA A 278 -0.67 14.35 -17.77
CA ALA A 278 0.62 14.35 -17.08
C ALA A 278 0.88 13.02 -16.34
N LEU A 279 -0.12 12.49 -15.64
CA LEU A 279 -0.03 11.17 -14.98
C LEU A 279 0.15 10.03 -15.99
N LEU A 280 -0.65 10.00 -17.05
CA LEU A 280 -0.59 8.95 -18.07
C LEU A 280 0.75 8.97 -18.83
N LEU A 281 1.22 10.15 -19.23
CA LEU A 281 2.51 10.29 -19.90
C LEU A 281 3.66 9.92 -18.95
N GLY A 282 3.60 10.35 -17.69
CA GLY A 282 4.52 9.93 -16.65
C GLY A 282 4.61 8.40 -16.55
N SER A 283 3.48 7.74 -16.31
CA SER A 283 3.43 6.27 -16.16
C SER A 283 3.86 5.51 -17.41
N SER A 284 3.57 6.05 -18.60
CA SER A 284 4.02 5.45 -19.86
C SER A 284 5.54 5.44 -19.99
N LEU A 285 6.22 6.49 -19.50
CA LEU A 285 7.69 6.58 -19.52
C LEU A 285 8.33 5.63 -18.48
N PHE A 286 7.70 5.44 -17.31
CA PHE A 286 8.07 4.39 -16.36
C PHE A 286 7.96 3.00 -16.98
N THR A 287 6.83 2.73 -17.64
CA THR A 287 6.57 1.46 -18.32
C THR A 287 7.60 1.20 -19.43
N LEU A 288 7.93 2.23 -20.21
CA LEU A 288 8.93 2.15 -21.28
C LEU A 288 10.32 1.81 -20.74
N HIS A 289 10.73 2.41 -19.63
CA HIS A 289 12.01 2.12 -19.00
C HIS A 289 12.08 0.67 -18.50
N ILE A 290 11.04 0.19 -17.79
CA ILE A 290 10.94 -1.22 -17.35
C ILE A 290 11.02 -2.19 -18.54
N ALA A 291 10.42 -1.85 -19.68
CA ALA A 291 10.45 -2.69 -20.88
C ALA A 291 11.87 -2.90 -21.43
N THR A 292 12.81 -1.98 -21.19
CA THR A 292 14.19 -2.12 -21.69
C THR A 292 14.93 -3.31 -21.09
N PHE A 293 14.54 -3.77 -19.90
CA PHE A 293 15.15 -4.95 -19.28
C PHE A 293 14.74 -6.27 -19.93
N LEU A 294 13.74 -6.27 -20.82
CA LEU A 294 13.47 -7.42 -21.68
C LEU A 294 14.61 -7.67 -22.69
N TYR A 295 15.36 -6.61 -23.04
CA TYR A 295 16.57 -6.67 -23.84
C TYR A 295 17.56 -5.56 -23.42
N VAL A 296 18.45 -5.91 -22.49
CA VAL A 296 19.41 -4.96 -21.92
C VAL A 296 20.49 -4.60 -22.95
N HIS A 297 20.49 -3.34 -23.36
CA HIS A 297 21.51 -2.73 -24.21
C HIS A 297 21.68 -1.27 -23.81
N TRP A 298 22.91 -0.76 -23.81
CA TRP A 298 23.27 0.56 -23.28
C TRP A 298 22.46 1.70 -23.92
N ILE A 299 22.26 1.69 -25.24
CA ILE A 299 21.50 2.74 -25.97
C ILE A 299 20.05 2.87 -25.45
N PRO A 300 19.17 1.85 -25.60
CA PRO A 300 17.79 1.97 -25.13
C PRO A 300 17.72 2.14 -23.61
N TYR A 301 18.64 1.53 -22.86
CA TYR A 301 18.69 1.67 -21.41
C TYR A 301 18.92 3.13 -20.98
N TYR A 302 20.00 3.78 -21.43
CA TYR A 302 20.29 5.16 -21.05
C TYR A 302 19.31 6.16 -21.64
N LEU A 303 18.82 5.93 -22.87
CA LEU A 303 17.79 6.78 -23.46
C LEU A 303 16.50 6.75 -22.63
N THR A 304 16.04 5.56 -22.24
CA THR A 304 14.82 5.44 -21.43
C THR A 304 15.02 5.88 -19.99
N SER A 305 16.23 5.74 -19.42
CA SER A 305 16.59 6.33 -18.11
C SER A 305 16.49 7.86 -18.13
N ALA A 306 16.95 8.51 -19.21
CA ALA A 306 16.76 9.95 -19.38
C ALA A 306 15.28 10.32 -19.54
N LEU A 307 14.53 9.58 -20.37
CA LEU A 307 13.08 9.76 -20.52
C LEU A 307 12.31 9.57 -19.22
N LEU A 308 12.74 8.63 -18.39
CA LEU A 308 12.18 8.36 -17.06
C LEU A 308 12.29 9.59 -16.16
N GLY A 309 13.38 10.36 -16.25
CA GLY A 309 13.51 11.63 -15.52
C GLY A 309 12.41 12.64 -15.85
N PHE A 310 12.05 12.78 -17.14
CA PHE A 310 10.89 13.57 -17.55
C PHE A 310 9.58 12.98 -17.00
N GLY A 311 9.44 11.66 -17.06
CA GLY A 311 8.30 10.95 -16.51
C GLY A 311 8.12 11.18 -15.02
N TYR A 312 9.21 11.21 -14.25
CA TYR A 312 9.22 11.45 -12.81
C TYR A 312 8.69 12.85 -12.48
N ALA A 313 9.21 13.89 -13.15
CA ALA A 313 8.77 15.27 -12.94
C ALA A 313 7.29 15.48 -13.31
N LEU A 314 6.85 14.92 -14.45
CA LEU A 314 5.45 14.99 -14.90
C LEU A 314 4.51 14.22 -13.97
N PHE A 315 4.89 13.01 -13.56
CA PHE A 315 4.09 12.18 -12.67
C PHE A 315 3.86 12.88 -11.34
N TYR A 316 4.91 13.34 -10.65
CA TYR A 316 4.76 13.95 -9.33
C TYR A 316 3.99 15.28 -9.37
N THR A 317 4.22 16.08 -10.42
CA THR A 317 3.49 17.34 -10.63
C THR A 317 2.02 17.08 -10.97
N GLY A 318 1.74 16.12 -11.85
CA GLY A 318 0.40 15.65 -12.19
C GLY A 318 -0.33 15.03 -11.01
N HIS A 319 0.38 14.25 -10.17
CA HIS A 319 -0.15 13.63 -8.96
C HIS A 319 -0.59 14.67 -7.94
N ALA A 320 0.27 15.65 -7.66
CA ALA A 320 -0.06 16.75 -6.76
C ALA A 320 -1.27 17.55 -7.28
N ALA A 321 -1.28 17.89 -8.57
CA ALA A 321 -2.39 18.60 -9.21
C ALA A 321 -3.70 17.82 -9.13
N TYR A 322 -3.70 16.56 -9.59
CA TYR A 322 -4.87 15.68 -9.58
C TYR A 322 -5.45 15.55 -8.17
N THR A 323 -4.59 15.37 -7.17
CA THR A 323 -5.00 15.27 -5.76
C THR A 323 -5.70 16.55 -5.29
N THR A 324 -5.22 17.73 -5.69
CA THR A 324 -5.82 19.02 -5.30
C THR A 324 -7.07 19.39 -6.09
N GLU A 325 -7.19 18.95 -7.35
CA GLU A 325 -8.39 19.08 -8.18
C GLU A 325 -9.53 18.17 -7.69
N HIS A 326 -9.18 17.01 -7.15
CA HIS A 326 -10.13 15.98 -6.70
C HIS A 326 -10.20 15.87 -5.17
N SER A 327 -9.81 16.93 -4.45
CA SER A 327 -9.97 17.01 -2.99
C SER A 327 -10.41 18.39 -2.55
N THR A 328 -11.19 18.43 -1.47
CA THR A 328 -11.59 19.67 -0.79
C THR A 328 -10.62 19.98 0.36
N LYS A 329 -10.68 21.20 0.91
CA LYS A 329 -9.88 21.57 2.11
C LYS A 329 -10.07 20.60 3.30
N ARG A 330 -11.21 19.91 3.38
CA ARG A 330 -11.51 18.94 4.45
C ARG A 330 -11.09 17.51 4.12
N THR A 331 -11.00 17.17 2.83
CA THR A 331 -10.76 15.79 2.38
C THR A 331 -9.36 15.55 1.85
N ILE A 332 -8.58 16.61 1.59
CA ILE A 332 -7.20 16.53 1.10
C ILE A 332 -6.29 15.70 2.00
N GLU A 333 -6.34 15.89 3.32
CA GLU A 333 -5.51 15.13 4.25
C GLU A 333 -5.80 13.62 4.16
N ARG A 334 -7.09 13.25 4.12
CA ARG A 334 -7.53 11.86 3.96
C ARG A 334 -7.09 11.30 2.60
N ASN A 335 -7.35 12.03 1.52
CA ASN A 335 -7.09 11.55 0.15
C ASN A 335 -5.57 11.44 -0.13
N SER A 336 -4.77 12.40 0.33
CA SER A 336 -3.31 12.32 0.30
C SER A 336 -2.77 11.16 1.13
N ALA A 337 -3.33 10.89 2.31
CA ALA A 337 -2.92 9.75 3.12
C ALA A 337 -3.27 8.41 2.43
N VAL A 338 -4.48 8.27 1.89
CA VAL A 338 -4.92 7.05 1.19
C VAL A 338 -4.07 6.77 -0.04
N THR A 339 -3.81 7.78 -0.87
CA THR A 339 -2.96 7.65 -2.07
C THR A 339 -1.54 7.20 -1.71
N TRP A 340 -0.93 7.85 -0.73
CA TRP A 340 0.41 7.50 -0.28
C TRP A 340 0.46 6.10 0.37
N SER A 341 -0.48 5.77 1.26
CA SER A 341 -0.54 4.44 1.87
C SER A 341 -0.76 3.31 0.87
N LEU A 342 -1.48 3.55 -0.23
CA LEU A 342 -1.57 2.57 -1.31
C LEU A 342 -0.24 2.47 -2.08
N ALA A 343 0.41 3.61 -2.33
CA ALA A 343 1.68 3.63 -3.02
C ALA A 343 2.78 2.87 -2.26
N THR A 344 2.89 3.02 -0.94
CA THR A 344 3.95 2.37 -0.15
C THR A 344 3.87 0.84 -0.13
N VAL A 345 2.69 0.26 -0.42
CA VAL A 345 2.51 -1.19 -0.55
C VAL A 345 3.26 -1.76 -1.76
N CYS A 346 3.67 -0.93 -2.71
CA CYS A 346 4.32 -1.36 -3.94
C CYS A 346 5.63 -2.12 -3.70
N MET A 347 6.44 -1.71 -2.72
CA MET A 347 7.69 -2.38 -2.34
C MET A 347 7.44 -3.77 -1.74
N THR A 348 6.38 -3.91 -0.94
CA THR A 348 5.99 -5.20 -0.36
C THR A 348 5.55 -6.18 -1.43
N ILE A 349 4.66 -5.75 -2.33
CA ILE A 349 4.21 -6.61 -3.44
C ILE A 349 5.36 -6.89 -4.41
N GLY A 350 6.20 -5.89 -4.69
CA GLY A 350 7.38 -6.06 -5.53
C GLY A 350 8.37 -7.08 -4.96
N GLY A 351 8.65 -7.03 -3.65
CA GLY A 351 9.43 -8.06 -2.98
C GLY A 351 8.77 -9.46 -3.06
N LEU A 352 7.44 -9.57 -2.99
CA LEU A 352 6.75 -10.84 -3.25
C LEU A 352 6.97 -11.31 -4.71
N VAL A 353 6.93 -10.41 -5.69
CA VAL A 353 7.25 -10.74 -7.09
C VAL A 353 8.68 -11.27 -7.21
N LEU A 354 9.65 -10.65 -6.52
CA LEU A 354 11.03 -11.17 -6.48
C LEU A 354 11.10 -12.58 -5.91
N LEU A 355 10.39 -12.87 -4.80
CA LEU A 355 10.35 -14.22 -4.21
C LEU A 355 9.85 -15.29 -5.18
N PHE A 356 8.84 -14.96 -6.00
CA PHE A 356 8.26 -15.92 -6.95
C PHE A 356 9.02 -16.03 -8.28
N THR A 357 9.84 -15.04 -8.62
CA THR A 357 10.54 -14.98 -9.91
C THR A 357 12.01 -15.41 -9.83
N ILE A 358 12.63 -15.27 -8.66
CA ILE A 358 13.96 -15.80 -8.37
C ILE A 358 13.86 -17.32 -8.24
N LYS A 359 14.63 -18.05 -9.07
CA LYS A 359 14.69 -19.51 -9.00
C LYS A 359 15.83 -19.94 -8.07
N PRO A 360 15.65 -20.97 -7.23
CA PRO A 360 16.77 -21.58 -6.55
C PRO A 360 17.72 -22.19 -7.60
N PRO A 361 19.04 -22.15 -7.38
CA PRO A 361 20.00 -22.81 -8.26
C PRO A 361 19.71 -24.30 -8.32
N SER A 362 19.82 -24.90 -9.51
CA SER A 362 19.56 -26.33 -9.70
C SER A 362 20.65 -27.19 -9.05
N GLU A 363 20.32 -28.42 -8.63
CA GLU A 363 21.29 -29.36 -8.05
C GLU A 363 22.47 -29.65 -9.00
N GLU A 364 22.22 -29.64 -10.32
CA GLU A 364 23.27 -29.75 -11.34
C GLU A 364 24.19 -28.52 -11.39
N GLU A 365 23.66 -27.30 -11.29
CA GLU A 365 24.49 -26.08 -11.25
C GLU A 365 25.35 -26.03 -9.98
N VAL A 366 24.79 -26.43 -8.84
CA VAL A 366 25.54 -26.55 -7.58
C VAL A 366 26.61 -27.65 -7.67
N ALA A 367 26.30 -28.79 -8.29
CA ALA A 367 27.25 -29.87 -8.51
C ALA A 367 28.37 -29.51 -9.53
N LEU A 368 28.07 -28.70 -10.54
CA LEU A 368 29.04 -28.23 -11.54
C LEU A 368 29.94 -27.13 -10.96
N LEU A 369 29.39 -26.27 -10.09
CA LEU A 369 30.15 -25.29 -9.28
C LEU A 369 31.14 -25.99 -8.32
N MET A 370 30.73 -27.11 -7.72
CA MET A 370 31.59 -27.94 -6.87
C MET A 370 32.67 -28.73 -7.63
N LYS A 371 32.52 -28.93 -8.96
CA LYS A 371 33.44 -29.72 -9.80
C LYS A 371 34.53 -28.88 -10.46
N ASN A 372 34.29 -27.59 -10.69
CA ASN A 372 35.22 -26.68 -11.38
C ASN A 372 36.18 -25.91 -10.45
N THR A 373 36.24 -26.30 -9.17
CA THR A 373 37.01 -25.64 -8.10
C THR A 373 38.54 -25.69 -8.26
N THR A 374 39.07 -26.22 -9.37
CA THR A 374 40.51 -26.21 -9.65
C THR A 374 40.95 -25.10 -10.61
N ASN A 375 40.05 -24.38 -11.30
CA ASN A 375 40.46 -23.38 -12.31
C ASN A 375 39.53 -22.13 -12.43
N VAL A 376 38.68 -21.81 -11.45
CA VAL A 376 37.86 -20.57 -11.49
C VAL A 376 37.94 -19.83 -10.16
N GLU A 377 38.84 -18.87 -10.05
CA GLU A 377 39.10 -18.08 -8.82
C GLU A 377 38.02 -17.05 -8.42
N HIS A 378 36.85 -16.93 -9.08
CA HIS A 378 36.01 -15.72 -8.89
C HIS A 378 34.47 -15.87 -8.87
N ARG A 379 33.85 -16.99 -8.48
CA ARG A 379 32.36 -17.03 -8.42
C ARG A 379 31.79 -17.60 -7.12
N SER A 380 31.76 -16.74 -6.09
CA SER A 380 31.03 -16.95 -4.82
C SER A 380 29.86 -15.97 -4.61
N TYR A 381 29.43 -15.23 -5.65
CA TYR A 381 28.45 -14.14 -5.54
C TYR A 381 27.20 -14.38 -6.40
N ARG A 382 26.08 -13.73 -6.07
CA ARG A 382 24.80 -13.87 -6.78
C ARG A 382 24.88 -13.24 -8.19
N VAL A 383 24.53 -14.02 -9.20
CA VAL A 383 24.45 -13.58 -10.61
C VAL A 383 23.05 -13.84 -11.16
N TYR A 384 22.47 -12.87 -11.88
CA TYR A 384 21.14 -12.97 -12.50
C TYR A 384 21.22 -13.46 -13.95
N SER A 385 20.48 -14.50 -14.30
CA SER A 385 20.37 -15.01 -15.68
C SER A 385 19.42 -14.16 -16.55
N ASP A 386 19.62 -14.17 -17.87
CA ASP A 386 18.74 -13.45 -18.82
C ASP A 386 17.27 -13.94 -18.76
N SER A 387 17.03 -15.21 -18.37
CA SER A 387 15.68 -15.74 -18.15
C SER A 387 15.03 -15.17 -16.88
N GLU A 388 15.78 -15.08 -15.79
CA GLU A 388 15.27 -14.50 -14.53
C GLU A 388 14.97 -13.01 -14.70
N ILE A 389 15.87 -12.26 -15.35
CA ILE A 389 15.68 -10.84 -15.65
C ILE A 389 14.40 -10.64 -16.46
N ARG A 390 14.23 -11.40 -17.56
CA ARG A 390 13.02 -11.29 -18.41
C ARG A 390 11.74 -11.66 -17.68
N LEU A 391 11.76 -12.68 -16.82
CA LEU A 391 10.58 -13.09 -16.05
C LEU A 391 10.17 -12.00 -15.04
N MET A 392 11.15 -11.51 -14.27
CA MET A 392 10.95 -10.50 -13.24
C MET A 392 10.49 -9.15 -13.83
N TYR A 393 11.23 -8.62 -14.80
CA TYR A 393 10.85 -7.38 -15.47
C TYR A 393 9.63 -7.52 -16.38
N GLY A 394 9.34 -8.74 -16.88
CA GLY A 394 8.07 -9.04 -17.56
C GLY A 394 6.86 -8.94 -16.62
N ALA A 395 6.99 -9.45 -15.39
CA ALA A 395 5.96 -9.28 -14.36
C ALA A 395 5.78 -7.80 -13.98
N PHE A 396 6.87 -7.07 -13.77
CA PHE A 396 6.83 -5.63 -13.52
C PHE A 396 6.18 -4.85 -14.67
N LEU A 397 6.51 -5.19 -15.92
CA LEU A 397 5.95 -4.57 -17.10
C LEU A 397 4.43 -4.79 -17.18
N ALA A 398 3.95 -6.02 -16.93
CA ALA A 398 2.53 -6.32 -16.94
C ALA A 398 1.75 -5.47 -15.93
N VAL A 399 2.29 -5.29 -14.72
CA VAL A 399 1.67 -4.45 -13.70
C VAL A 399 1.77 -2.95 -14.06
N ALA A 400 2.88 -2.50 -14.63
CA ALA A 400 3.04 -1.12 -15.10
C ALA A 400 2.03 -0.77 -16.22
N VAL A 401 1.73 -1.69 -17.13
CA VAL A 401 0.67 -1.52 -18.13
C VAL A 401 -0.71 -1.32 -17.48
N CYS A 402 -1.01 -2.05 -16.40
CA CYS A 402 -2.23 -1.81 -15.63
C CYS A 402 -2.29 -0.38 -15.06
N SER A 403 -1.15 0.20 -14.65
CA SER A 403 -1.10 1.61 -14.22
C SER A 403 -1.52 2.56 -15.35
N ASN A 404 -0.99 2.36 -16.56
CA ASN A 404 -1.37 3.17 -17.72
C ASN A 404 -2.87 3.08 -18.01
N LEU A 405 -3.45 1.89 -17.91
CA LEU A 405 -4.90 1.71 -18.07
C LEU A 405 -5.68 2.46 -16.98
N ILE A 406 -5.25 2.36 -15.71
CA ILE A 406 -5.88 3.09 -14.61
C ILE A 406 -5.83 4.60 -14.86
N PHE A 407 -4.69 5.16 -15.23
CA PHE A 407 -4.57 6.60 -15.53
C PHE A 407 -5.28 7.02 -16.82
N ALA A 408 -5.38 6.14 -17.82
CA ALA A 408 -6.16 6.38 -19.03
C ALA A 408 -7.67 6.50 -18.73
N PHE A 409 -8.16 5.74 -17.75
CA PHE A 409 -9.57 5.75 -17.33
C PHE A 409 -9.86 6.54 -16.06
N ILE A 410 -8.85 7.21 -15.48
CA ILE A 410 -9.04 7.99 -14.26
C ILE A 410 -10.03 9.14 -14.53
N PRO A 411 -11.01 9.37 -13.63
CA PRO A 411 -11.99 10.45 -13.82
C PRO A 411 -11.33 11.83 -13.91
N THR A 412 -11.84 12.70 -14.77
CA THR A 412 -11.30 14.05 -14.98
C THR A 412 -12.16 15.16 -14.39
N ARG A 413 -13.37 14.84 -13.94
CA ARG A 413 -14.29 15.83 -13.40
C ARG A 413 -13.81 16.23 -12.01
N ALA A 414 -13.48 17.50 -11.80
CA ALA A 414 -13.14 17.99 -10.47
C ALA A 414 -14.30 17.85 -9.47
N VAL A 415 -13.95 17.84 -8.18
CA VAL A 415 -14.89 17.80 -7.05
C VAL A 415 -15.43 19.20 -6.79
N ASN A 416 -16.69 19.32 -6.38
CA ASN A 416 -17.25 20.61 -5.97
C ASN A 416 -16.50 21.18 -4.75
N ASP A 417 -16.16 22.46 -4.73
CA ASP A 417 -15.29 23.11 -3.73
C ASP A 417 -13.86 22.52 -3.67
N SER A 418 -13.31 22.09 -4.81
CA SER A 418 -11.93 21.64 -4.91
C SER A 418 -10.92 22.72 -4.50
N ILE A 419 -9.77 22.28 -3.99
CA ILE A 419 -8.69 23.19 -3.57
C ILE A 419 -8.09 23.92 -4.77
N ALA A 420 -7.87 23.18 -5.86
CA ALA A 420 -7.54 23.74 -7.16
C ALA A 420 -8.81 23.70 -8.01
N LYS A 421 -9.36 24.87 -8.34
CA LYS A 421 -10.38 24.93 -9.40
C LYS A 421 -9.68 24.54 -10.69
N VAL A 422 -10.34 23.70 -11.49
CA VAL A 422 -10.04 23.61 -12.93
C VAL A 422 -10.46 24.96 -13.49
N GLU A 423 -9.63 25.99 -13.29
CA GLU A 423 -9.67 27.11 -14.22
C GLU A 423 -9.31 26.48 -15.56
N ASP A 424 -10.18 26.70 -16.56
CA ASP A 424 -9.88 26.38 -17.94
C ASP A 424 -8.60 27.14 -18.34
N SER A 425 -7.45 26.57 -18.00
CA SER A 425 -6.11 26.98 -18.42
C SER A 425 -5.90 26.66 -19.90
N ARG A 426 -6.96 26.78 -20.71
CA ARG A 426 -6.85 26.80 -22.17
C ARG A 426 -6.05 28.02 -22.65
N ASN A 427 -5.95 29.07 -21.83
CA ASN A 427 -4.97 30.13 -22.01
C ASN A 427 -3.70 29.79 -21.23
N GLY A 428 -2.92 28.84 -21.75
CA GLY A 428 -1.65 28.41 -21.16
C GLY A 428 -0.72 29.62 -20.96
N ILE A 429 -0.26 29.81 -19.72
CA ILE A 429 0.76 30.81 -19.41
C ILE A 429 2.02 30.45 -20.24
N ALA A 430 2.54 31.45 -20.97
CA ALA A 430 3.74 31.27 -21.80
C ALA A 430 4.89 30.64 -20.99
N PHE A 431 5.63 29.73 -21.63
CA PHE A 431 6.73 28.98 -21.02
C PHE A 431 7.69 29.86 -20.22
N GLY A 432 8.17 30.96 -20.82
CA GLY A 432 9.09 31.89 -20.18
C GLY A 432 8.53 32.55 -18.91
N THR A 433 7.22 32.87 -18.90
CA THR A 433 6.56 33.47 -17.73
C THR A 433 6.42 32.47 -16.58
N ASN A 434 6.08 31.21 -16.89
CA ASN A 434 6.00 30.15 -15.89
C ASN A 434 7.36 29.82 -15.29
N ILE A 435 8.39 29.69 -16.13
CA ILE A 435 9.76 29.47 -15.66
C ILE A 435 10.23 30.64 -14.79
N LYS A 436 10.00 31.89 -15.22
CA LYS A 436 10.32 33.07 -14.41
C LYS A 436 9.62 33.02 -13.04
N ARG A 437 8.37 32.56 -12.98
CA ARG A 437 7.62 32.39 -11.73
C ARG A 437 8.26 31.32 -10.82
N THR A 438 8.68 30.19 -11.36
CA THR A 438 9.42 29.16 -10.62
C THR A 438 10.73 29.72 -10.04
N PHE A 439 11.56 30.35 -10.88
CA PHE A 439 12.82 30.96 -10.42
C PHE A 439 12.61 32.07 -9.39
N SER A 440 11.56 32.89 -9.52
CA SER A 440 11.25 33.95 -8.56
C SER A 440 10.82 33.42 -7.17
N THR A 441 10.47 32.14 -7.07
CA THR A 441 10.01 31.50 -5.82
C THR A 441 11.17 30.82 -5.08
N MET A 442 12.26 30.48 -5.78
CA MET A 442 13.47 29.89 -5.18
C MET A 442 14.14 30.77 -4.10
N PRO A 443 14.32 32.09 -4.28
CA PRO A 443 14.99 32.93 -3.29
C PRO A 443 14.10 33.31 -2.09
N GLU A 444 12.88 32.78 -1.98
CA GLU A 444 12.04 33.05 -0.82
C GLU A 444 12.65 32.48 0.46
N LYS A 445 12.67 33.27 1.55
CA LYS A 445 13.36 32.96 2.81
C LYS A 445 13.07 31.54 3.34
N TYR A 446 11.80 31.13 3.29
CA TYR A 446 11.39 29.81 3.77
C TYR A 446 11.84 28.66 2.86
N MET A 447 11.97 28.88 1.55
CA MET A 447 12.44 27.87 0.60
C MET A 447 13.93 27.60 0.80
N ILE A 448 14.73 28.66 0.94
CA ILE A 448 16.17 28.55 1.21
C ILE A 448 16.44 27.75 2.50
N GLN A 449 15.67 28.00 3.55
CA GLN A 449 15.82 27.30 4.84
C GLN A 449 15.52 25.80 4.75
N LEU A 450 14.77 25.33 3.75
CA LEU A 450 14.41 23.93 3.57
C LEU A 450 15.30 23.18 2.58
N VAL A 451 16.17 23.88 1.83
CA VAL A 451 17.09 23.24 0.88
C VAL A 451 17.94 22.12 1.53
N PRO A 452 18.53 22.29 2.74
CA PRO A 452 19.27 21.21 3.38
C PRO A 452 18.42 19.97 3.67
N LEU A 453 17.15 20.16 4.02
CA LEU A 453 16.21 19.05 4.25
C LEU A 453 15.89 18.34 2.93
N PHE A 454 15.70 19.08 1.83
CA PHE A 454 15.44 18.47 0.52
C PHE A 454 16.63 17.64 0.04
N GLY A 455 17.85 18.19 0.13
CA GLY A 455 19.08 17.46 -0.19
C GLY A 455 19.28 16.23 0.69
N TYR A 456 18.96 16.31 1.99
CA TYR A 456 18.98 15.16 2.88
C TYR A 456 18.03 14.04 2.43
N ILE A 457 16.81 14.38 2.01
CA ILE A 457 15.84 13.38 1.50
C ILE A 457 16.33 12.74 0.20
N GLY A 458 16.94 13.53 -0.70
CA GLY A 458 17.52 13.02 -1.94
C GLY A 458 18.64 12.01 -1.68
N MET A 459 19.59 12.38 -0.82
CA MET A 459 20.69 11.51 -0.42
C MET A 459 20.21 10.24 0.28
N ALA A 460 19.31 10.37 1.26
CA ALA A 460 18.74 9.23 1.96
C ALA A 460 18.02 8.28 1.00
N GLY A 461 17.25 8.82 0.06
CA GLY A 461 16.58 8.08 -1.01
C GLY A 461 17.52 7.20 -1.83
N CYS A 462 18.63 7.77 -2.30
CA CYS A 462 19.62 6.99 -3.07
C CYS A 462 20.23 5.85 -2.26
N ILE A 463 20.48 6.08 -0.96
CA ILE A 463 21.11 5.08 -0.10
C ILE A 463 20.19 3.88 0.14
N TRP A 464 18.95 4.13 0.59
CA TRP A 464 18.05 3.02 0.91
C TRP A 464 17.49 2.35 -0.35
N CYS A 465 17.24 3.09 -1.43
CA CYS A 465 16.68 2.49 -2.65
C CYS A 465 17.69 1.65 -3.41
N SER A 466 18.97 2.04 -3.44
CA SER A 466 19.94 1.47 -4.40
C SER A 466 21.27 1.10 -3.79
N VAL A 467 21.96 2.02 -3.10
CA VAL A 467 23.34 1.78 -2.64
C VAL A 467 23.42 0.65 -1.62
N TYR A 468 22.58 0.67 -0.57
CA TYR A 468 22.58 -0.38 0.45
C TYR A 468 22.07 -1.72 -0.09
N PRO A 469 20.95 -1.79 -0.84
CA PRO A 469 20.52 -3.05 -1.46
C PRO A 469 21.59 -3.72 -2.34
N THR A 470 22.41 -2.96 -3.07
CA THR A 470 23.54 -3.52 -3.83
C THR A 470 24.51 -4.29 -2.94
N THR A 471 24.80 -3.78 -1.73
CA THR A 471 25.76 -4.43 -0.83
C THR A 471 25.26 -5.77 -0.30
N LEU A 472 23.93 -5.98 -0.26
CA LEU A 472 23.33 -7.25 0.13
C LEU A 472 23.67 -8.39 -0.84
N MET A 473 23.95 -8.06 -2.11
CA MET A 473 24.28 -9.03 -3.15
C MET A 473 25.78 -9.14 -3.41
N PHE A 474 26.53 -8.07 -3.13
CA PHE A 474 27.98 -8.00 -3.34
C PHE A 474 28.81 -8.43 -2.13
N THR A 475 28.21 -8.57 -0.94
CA THR A 475 28.89 -9.11 0.25
C THR A 475 28.88 -10.64 0.23
N LYS A 476 30.05 -11.28 0.29
CA LYS A 476 30.18 -12.75 0.22
C LYS A 476 29.37 -13.50 1.28
N GLU A 477 29.42 -13.05 2.52
CA GLU A 477 28.66 -13.66 3.63
C GLU A 477 27.13 -13.60 3.44
N LEU A 478 26.64 -12.63 2.66
CA LEU A 478 25.21 -12.49 2.37
C LEU A 478 24.80 -13.16 1.06
N SER A 479 25.75 -13.54 0.20
CA SER A 479 25.49 -14.01 -1.16
C SER A 479 24.70 -15.34 -1.21
N GLY A 480 24.81 -16.15 -0.16
CA GLY A 480 24.05 -17.40 0.01
C GLY A 480 22.55 -17.18 0.23
N TYR A 481 22.13 -15.99 0.68
CA TYR A 481 20.73 -15.64 0.89
C TYR A 481 20.11 -15.07 -0.38
N ILE A 482 19.83 -15.92 -1.37
CA ILE A 482 19.33 -15.52 -2.71
C ILE A 482 18.04 -14.69 -2.69
N TYR A 483 17.23 -14.80 -1.62
CA TYR A 483 15.97 -14.08 -1.43
C TYR A 483 16.11 -12.82 -0.57
N LEU A 484 17.30 -12.48 -0.10
CA LEU A 484 17.53 -11.36 0.80
C LEU A 484 17.06 -10.00 0.25
N PRO A 485 17.31 -9.64 -1.04
CA PRO A 485 16.76 -8.41 -1.60
C PRO A 485 15.23 -8.35 -1.56
N ALA A 486 14.57 -9.51 -1.73
CA ALA A 486 13.12 -9.61 -1.67
C ALA A 486 12.59 -9.39 -0.24
N TYR A 487 13.22 -10.01 0.75
CA TYR A 487 12.88 -9.79 2.17
C TYR A 487 13.18 -8.36 2.62
N TYR A 488 14.26 -7.75 2.13
CA TYR A 488 14.58 -6.34 2.35
C TYR A 488 13.45 -5.43 1.84
N SER A 489 13.02 -5.60 0.58
CA SER A 489 11.92 -4.81 0.00
C SER A 489 10.59 -4.99 0.76
N ILE A 490 10.29 -6.21 1.21
CA ILE A 490 9.12 -6.48 2.06
C ILE A 490 9.23 -5.78 3.42
N GLY A 491 10.38 -5.89 4.08
CA GLY A 491 10.63 -5.27 5.38
C GLY A 491 10.50 -3.75 5.33
N PHE A 492 11.10 -3.13 4.31
CA PHE A 492 10.98 -1.70 4.06
C PHE A 492 9.53 -1.28 3.77
N GLY A 493 8.85 -1.96 2.84
CA GLY A 493 7.49 -1.59 2.46
C GLY A 493 6.47 -1.74 3.61
N LEU A 494 6.62 -2.77 4.43
CA LEU A 494 5.77 -2.97 5.62
C LEU A 494 6.02 -1.91 6.69
N SER A 495 7.28 -1.55 6.97
CA SER A 495 7.59 -0.56 8.01
C SER A 495 7.16 0.85 7.60
N ASP A 496 7.36 1.22 6.32
CA ASP A 496 6.91 2.48 5.73
C ASP A 496 5.38 2.60 5.81
N MET A 497 4.65 1.55 5.40
CA MET A 497 3.18 1.50 5.51
C MET A 497 2.70 1.61 6.97
N LEU A 498 3.27 0.83 7.89
CA LEU A 498 2.87 0.84 9.31
C LEU A 498 3.13 2.20 9.96
N MET A 499 4.25 2.85 9.62
CA MET A 499 4.57 4.18 10.13
C MET A 499 3.59 5.24 9.62
N GLY A 500 3.17 5.15 8.35
CA GLY A 500 2.13 6.01 7.79
C GLY A 500 0.79 5.91 8.56
N PHE A 501 0.36 4.69 8.89
CA PHE A 501 -0.83 4.47 9.72
C PHE A 501 -0.67 5.04 11.14
N LEU A 502 0.50 4.86 11.75
CA LEU A 502 0.80 5.38 13.08
C LEU A 502 0.73 6.91 13.10
N ILE A 503 1.38 7.58 12.15
CA ILE A 503 1.33 9.05 12.02
C ILE A 503 -0.12 9.51 11.87
N GLY A 504 -0.90 8.85 11.00
CA GLY A 504 -2.31 9.17 10.78
C GLY A 504 -3.22 8.95 12.00
N ALA A 505 -2.89 8.00 12.87
CA ALA A 505 -3.62 7.75 14.12
C ALA A 505 -3.24 8.78 15.21
N VAL A 506 -1.95 9.08 15.35
CA VAL A 506 -1.43 9.96 16.40
C VAL A 506 -1.70 11.44 16.11
N CYS A 507 -1.64 11.87 14.85
CA CYS A 507 -1.88 13.27 14.48
C CYS A 507 -3.30 13.76 14.82
N LYS A 508 -4.27 12.85 14.94
CA LYS A 508 -5.64 13.15 15.41
C LYS A 508 -5.70 13.50 16.89
N ARG A 509 -4.73 13.03 17.68
CA ARG A 509 -4.66 13.21 19.14
C ARG A 509 -3.62 14.25 19.54
N VAL A 510 -2.53 14.36 18.78
CA VAL A 510 -1.39 15.24 19.08
C VAL A 510 -1.25 16.31 18.00
N ARG A 511 -1.43 17.58 18.40
CA ARG A 511 -1.30 18.72 17.49
C ARG A 511 0.13 18.81 16.96
N ASN A 512 0.28 19.07 15.66
CA ASN A 512 1.57 19.22 14.97
C ASN A 512 2.47 17.97 14.97
N PHE A 513 1.94 16.78 15.27
CA PHE A 513 2.74 15.56 15.26
C PHE A 513 3.46 15.35 13.91
N SER A 514 2.73 15.47 12.80
CA SER A 514 3.22 15.34 11.42
C SER A 514 4.17 16.46 10.94
N LYS A 515 4.75 17.25 11.85
CA LYS A 515 5.73 18.31 11.55
C LYS A 515 7.09 17.93 12.16
N LEU A 516 7.53 18.67 13.18
CA LEU A 516 8.83 18.49 13.82
C LEU A 516 8.96 17.15 14.55
N PRO A 517 7.99 16.67 15.36
CA PRO A 517 8.12 15.38 16.05
C PRO A 517 8.32 14.20 15.09
N THR A 518 7.49 14.10 14.05
CA THR A 518 7.65 13.08 13.01
C THR A 518 8.98 13.24 12.28
N LEU A 519 9.40 14.47 11.96
CA LEU A 519 10.69 14.70 11.30
C LEU A 519 11.87 14.21 12.16
N THR A 520 11.85 14.49 13.47
CA THR A 520 12.87 14.03 14.40
C THR A 520 12.95 12.50 14.46
N ILE A 521 11.80 11.81 14.53
CA ILE A 521 11.76 10.34 14.49
C ILE A 521 12.40 9.83 13.19
N GLY A 522 12.07 10.45 12.06
CA GLY A 522 12.65 10.08 10.76
C GLY A 522 14.17 10.23 10.71
N CYS A 523 14.69 11.38 11.13
CA CYS A 523 16.14 11.65 11.15
C CYS A 523 16.89 10.71 12.10
N VAL A 524 16.33 10.41 13.27
CA VAL A 524 16.93 9.46 14.23
C VAL A 524 16.95 8.05 13.64
N SER A 525 15.85 7.61 13.02
CA SER A 525 15.76 6.29 12.38
C SER A 525 16.78 6.13 11.26
N PHE A 526 16.90 7.13 10.37
CA PHE A 526 17.93 7.13 9.33
C PHE A 526 19.34 7.13 9.90
N THR A 527 19.62 7.92 10.94
CA THR A 527 20.95 7.97 11.56
C THR A 527 21.33 6.60 12.14
N LEU A 528 20.41 5.95 12.85
CA LEU A 528 20.61 4.60 13.38
C LEU A 528 20.84 3.59 12.26
N ALA A 529 20.03 3.63 11.20
CA ALA A 529 20.21 2.76 10.03
C ALA A 529 21.60 2.95 9.41
N MET A 530 22.03 4.20 9.19
CA MET A 530 23.34 4.51 8.61
C MET A 530 24.51 4.04 9.48
N ILE A 531 24.40 4.16 10.81
CA ILE A 531 25.40 3.61 11.73
C ILE A 531 25.48 2.10 11.57
N LEU A 532 24.35 1.40 11.53
CA LEU A 532 24.34 -0.06 11.34
C LEU A 532 24.91 -0.46 9.98
N VAL A 533 24.57 0.25 8.90
CA VAL A 533 25.13 0.03 7.57
C VAL A 533 26.66 0.17 7.61
N LEU A 534 27.18 1.25 8.19
CA LEU A 534 28.61 1.49 8.29
C LEU A 534 29.34 0.39 9.07
N LEU A 535 28.75 -0.10 10.17
CA LEU A 535 29.37 -1.11 11.02
C LEU A 535 29.34 -2.52 10.44
N SER A 536 28.40 -2.80 9.51
CA SER A 536 28.09 -4.15 9.02
C SER A 536 28.27 -4.38 7.52
N THR A 537 28.79 -3.39 6.79
CA THR A 537 28.97 -3.49 5.34
C THR A 537 30.45 -3.33 4.98
N PRO A 538 31.03 -4.21 4.15
CA PRO A 538 32.40 -4.03 3.67
C PRO A 538 32.53 -2.76 2.81
N SER A 539 33.71 -2.14 2.82
CA SER A 539 33.93 -0.82 2.21
C SER A 539 33.63 -0.78 0.72
N TRP A 540 34.00 -1.83 -0.01
CA TRP A 540 33.85 -1.90 -1.47
C TRP A 540 32.59 -2.63 -1.96
N ALA A 541 31.76 -3.13 -1.03
CA ALA A 541 30.53 -3.87 -1.38
C ALA A 541 29.48 -3.02 -2.12
N THR A 542 29.65 -1.70 -2.16
CA THR A 542 28.80 -0.78 -2.93
C THR A 542 29.14 -0.76 -4.42
N MET A 543 30.37 -1.13 -4.80
CA MET A 543 30.89 -1.03 -6.16
C MET A 543 31.13 -2.39 -6.80
N MET A 544 31.63 -3.35 -6.04
CA MET A 544 31.98 -4.66 -6.58
C MET A 544 31.75 -5.78 -5.56
N PRO A 545 31.60 -7.03 -6.04
CA PRO A 545 31.58 -8.18 -5.16
C PRO A 545 32.88 -8.29 -4.35
N THR A 546 32.77 -8.44 -3.03
CA THR A 546 33.92 -8.43 -2.11
C THR A 546 33.76 -9.41 -0.95
N ASP A 547 34.90 -9.96 -0.52
CA ASP A 547 35.06 -10.83 0.64
C ASP A 547 35.86 -10.16 1.77
N GLU A 548 36.04 -8.85 1.68
CA GLU A 548 36.62 -8.04 2.75
C GLU A 548 35.81 -8.12 4.04
N GLU A 549 36.52 -8.06 5.17
CA GLU A 549 35.93 -8.03 6.49
C GLU A 549 35.14 -6.72 6.73
N THR A 550 34.05 -6.84 7.49
CA THR A 550 33.29 -5.69 7.97
C THR A 550 34.00 -4.98 9.11
N LEU A 551 33.67 -3.70 9.33
CA LEU A 551 34.31 -2.88 10.36
C LEU A 551 34.19 -3.49 11.78
N VAL A 552 32.99 -3.90 12.19
CA VAL A 552 32.71 -4.36 13.56
C VAL A 552 31.72 -5.52 13.61
N ILE A 553 30.62 -5.44 12.84
CA ILE A 553 29.50 -6.39 12.95
C ILE A 553 29.50 -7.31 11.73
N GLU A 554 29.69 -8.59 11.97
CA GLU A 554 29.57 -9.60 10.92
C GLU A 554 28.12 -9.64 10.37
N PRO A 555 27.93 -9.56 9.05
CA PRO A 555 26.62 -9.45 8.46
C PRO A 555 25.89 -10.79 8.53
N ASN A 556 24.64 -10.77 8.97
CA ASN A 556 23.77 -11.94 9.00
C ASN A 556 22.44 -11.65 8.31
N PHE A 557 21.58 -12.66 8.16
CA PHE A 557 20.29 -12.52 7.50
C PHE A 557 19.36 -11.46 8.13
N TYR A 558 19.36 -11.31 9.46
CA TYR A 558 18.39 -10.49 10.18
C TYR A 558 18.76 -9.00 10.21
N LEU A 559 20.05 -8.67 10.16
CA LEU A 559 20.51 -7.29 10.28
C LEU A 559 20.06 -6.40 9.12
N PRO A 560 20.13 -6.82 7.83
CA PRO A 560 19.54 -6.09 6.72
C PRO A 560 18.04 -5.85 6.84
N LEU A 561 17.30 -6.77 7.46
CA LEU A 561 15.86 -6.61 7.68
C LEU A 561 15.57 -5.55 8.73
N LEU A 562 16.35 -5.50 9.81
CA LEU A 562 16.27 -4.42 10.79
C LEU A 562 16.59 -3.06 10.15
N ILE A 563 17.64 -3.01 9.32
CA ILE A 563 18.02 -1.80 8.58
C ILE A 563 16.91 -1.37 7.61
N ALA A 564 16.28 -2.32 6.89
CA ALA A 564 15.12 -2.05 6.05
C ALA A 564 13.96 -1.42 6.83
N VAL A 565 13.66 -1.95 8.03
CA VAL A 565 12.61 -1.42 8.90
C VAL A 565 12.92 0.03 9.30
N LEU A 566 14.16 0.30 9.74
CA LEU A 566 14.58 1.65 10.13
C LEU A 566 14.55 2.63 8.96
N PHE A 567 14.95 2.20 7.76
CA PHE A 567 14.85 3.01 6.55
C PHE A 567 13.41 3.32 6.18
N GLY A 568 12.48 2.35 6.22
CA GLY A 568 11.08 2.62 5.90
C GLY A 568 10.39 3.54 6.91
N ILE A 569 10.69 3.40 8.21
CA ILE A 569 10.23 4.37 9.23
C ILE A 569 10.80 5.77 8.95
N GLY A 570 12.09 5.83 8.62
CA GLY A 570 12.80 7.06 8.26
C GLY A 570 12.15 7.77 7.09
N ASP A 571 12.01 7.06 5.97
CA ASP A 571 11.49 7.59 4.71
C ASP A 571 10.06 8.14 4.89
N ASN A 572 9.17 7.35 5.49
CA ASN A 572 7.79 7.77 5.73
C ASN A 572 7.72 9.09 6.51
N CYS A 573 8.48 9.16 7.61
CA CYS A 573 8.49 10.29 8.51
C CYS A 573 8.96 11.56 7.82
N VAL A 574 10.11 11.50 7.16
CA VAL A 574 10.72 12.68 6.54
C VAL A 574 9.89 13.13 5.34
N ASN A 575 9.41 12.21 4.49
CA ASN A 575 8.54 12.55 3.35
C ASN A 575 7.19 13.13 3.79
N THR A 576 6.58 12.58 4.85
CA THR A 576 5.32 13.10 5.41
C THR A 576 5.52 14.51 5.96
N SER A 577 6.56 14.74 6.77
CA SER A 577 6.87 16.06 7.31
C SER A 577 7.20 17.08 6.21
N ARG A 578 7.98 16.70 5.19
CA ARG A 578 8.26 17.57 4.03
C ARG A 578 6.96 18.02 3.37
N THR A 579 6.06 17.08 3.09
CA THR A 579 4.81 17.35 2.37
C THR A 579 3.92 18.32 3.15
N VAL A 580 3.79 18.10 4.47
CA VAL A 580 3.01 18.98 5.36
C VAL A 580 3.63 20.37 5.46
N ILE A 581 4.95 20.46 5.62
CA ILE A 581 5.66 21.74 5.72
C ILE A 581 5.52 22.54 4.41
N CYS A 582 5.78 21.92 3.25
CA CYS A 582 5.67 22.56 1.94
C CYS A 582 4.24 23.07 1.66
N ALA A 583 3.20 22.35 2.09
CA ALA A 583 1.82 22.75 1.90
C ALA A 583 1.41 24.00 2.72
N LEU A 584 2.13 24.30 3.82
CA LEU A 584 1.81 25.37 4.77
C LEU A 584 2.56 26.67 4.50
N ILE A 585 3.67 26.66 3.75
CA ILE A 585 4.54 27.84 3.61
C ILE A 585 4.01 28.85 2.59
N LEU A 586 3.65 28.42 1.37
CA LEU A 586 3.09 29.32 0.34
C LEU A 586 1.79 28.78 -0.23
N HIS A 587 0.67 29.19 0.36
CA HIS A 587 -0.64 28.73 -0.06
C HIS A 587 -1.02 29.10 -1.51
N GLU A 588 -0.44 30.17 -2.07
CA GLU A 588 -0.73 30.67 -3.43
C GLU A 588 0.21 30.12 -4.51
N LYS A 589 1.34 29.51 -4.13
CA LYS A 589 2.39 29.00 -5.05
C LYS A 589 2.67 27.51 -4.84
N ARG A 590 1.67 26.71 -4.47
CA ARG A 590 1.85 25.31 -4.05
C ARG A 590 2.54 24.44 -5.10
N ALA A 591 2.16 24.58 -6.36
CA ALA A 591 2.77 23.83 -7.46
C ALA A 591 4.26 24.20 -7.64
N GLN A 592 4.60 25.49 -7.51
CA GLN A 592 5.98 25.96 -7.59
C GLN A 592 6.79 25.50 -6.37
N VAL A 593 6.24 25.58 -5.15
CA VAL A 593 6.91 25.09 -3.94
C VAL A 593 7.23 23.60 -4.05
N PHE A 594 6.26 22.80 -4.51
CA PHE A 594 6.45 21.36 -4.65
C PHE A 594 7.48 21.03 -5.73
N SER A 595 7.41 21.69 -6.90
CA SER A 595 8.40 21.58 -7.98
C SER A 595 9.81 21.97 -7.50
N ILE A 596 9.96 23.07 -6.75
CA ILE A 596 11.26 23.50 -6.20
C ILE A 596 11.77 22.52 -5.14
N SER A 597 10.89 21.97 -4.30
CA SER A 597 11.29 20.94 -3.34
C SER A 597 11.84 19.69 -4.03
N LYS A 598 11.29 19.33 -5.20
CA LYS A 598 11.74 18.21 -6.04
C LYS A 598 12.96 18.54 -6.91
N PHE A 599 13.21 19.82 -7.18
CA PHE A 599 14.43 20.29 -7.83
C PHE A 599 15.64 20.19 -6.88
N HIS A 600 15.45 20.52 -5.60
CA HIS A 600 16.51 20.45 -4.59
C HIS A 600 16.70 19.07 -3.96
N GLN A 601 15.69 18.21 -4.02
CA GLN A 601 15.80 16.78 -3.70
C GLN A 601 16.58 16.08 -4.81
#